data_AF-A0A6C1NZK2-F1
#
_entry.id   AF-A0A6C1NZK2-F1
#
_cell.length_a   1.000
_cell.length_b   1.000
_cell.length_c   1.000
_cell.angle_alpha   90.00
_cell.angle_beta   90.00
_cell.angle_gamma   90.00
#
_symmetry.space_group_name_H-M   'P 1'
#
loop_
_entity.id
_entity.type
_entity.pdbx_description
1 polymer ?
#
loop_
_entity_poly.entity_id
_entity_poly.type
_entity_poly.pdbx_seq_one_letter_code
_entity_poly.pdbx_strand_id
1 'polypeptide(L)'
;MNIIGNEMNDNRRTKKPVWVGPWGYTEGWLMALGLLITGLTLQVSTGRLNPAALAWPVNLYTGIIFTLVLIAAWTFFRKSVPVNWLSRVPAAITSIVLVTFLVIIMGFTLQEDAQNPVWVQKLGL
;
A
#
# COMPACT_ATOMS: atom_id res chain seq x y z
N MET A 1 18.81 -53.00 -19.27
CA MET A 1 18.02 -52.10 -20.13
C MET A 1 16.83 -51.57 -19.33
N ASN A 2 17.01 -50.61 -18.41
CA ASN A 2 15.88 -49.81 -17.87
C ASN A 2 16.35 -48.55 -17.11
N ILE A 3 17.34 -47.82 -17.64
CA ILE A 3 17.83 -46.57 -17.01
C ILE A 3 17.13 -45.34 -17.63
N ILE A 4 16.43 -45.49 -18.76
CA ILE A 4 15.78 -44.40 -19.49
C ILE A 4 14.39 -44.04 -18.91
N GLY A 5 13.82 -44.89 -18.05
CA GLY A 5 12.46 -44.69 -17.50
C GLY A 5 12.35 -43.72 -16.32
N ASN A 6 13.47 -43.34 -15.68
CA ASN A 6 13.44 -42.55 -14.44
C ASN A 6 13.78 -41.06 -14.63
N GLU A 7 14.13 -40.63 -15.84
CA GLU A 7 14.47 -39.22 -16.13
C GLU A 7 13.29 -38.40 -16.69
N MET A 8 12.16 -39.06 -16.99
CA MET A 8 11.00 -38.42 -17.66
C MET A 8 9.95 -37.86 -16.68
N ASN A 9 10.21 -37.84 -15.37
CA ASN A 9 9.18 -37.46 -14.39
C ASN A 9 9.74 -36.69 -13.18
N ASP A 10 10.40 -35.55 -13.42
CA ASP A 10 10.43 -34.49 -12.41
C ASP A 10 10.67 -33.10 -13.01
N ASN A 11 9.74 -32.65 -13.86
CA ASN A 11 9.76 -31.26 -14.37
C ASN A 11 8.38 -30.59 -14.29
N ARG A 12 7.49 -31.12 -13.44
CA ARG A 12 6.26 -30.41 -13.10
C ARG A 12 6.62 -29.35 -12.05
N ARG A 13 7.03 -28.16 -12.50
CA ARG A 13 7.04 -26.97 -11.65
C ARG A 13 5.61 -26.69 -11.19
N THR A 14 5.20 -27.31 -10.09
CA THR A 14 3.92 -27.03 -9.45
C THR A 14 3.99 -25.58 -8.98
N LYS A 15 3.24 -24.69 -9.65
CA LYS A 15 3.14 -23.29 -9.22
C LYS A 15 2.60 -23.29 -7.79
N LYS A 16 3.33 -22.65 -6.87
CA LYS A 16 2.88 -22.48 -5.50
C LYS A 16 1.53 -21.73 -5.49
N PRO A 17 0.55 -22.14 -4.67
CA PRO A 17 -0.70 -21.40 -4.53
C PRO A 17 -0.44 -20.02 -3.90
N VAL A 18 -1.10 -18.99 -4.46
CA VAL A 18 -0.90 -17.54 -4.21
C VAL A 18 -1.08 -17.12 -2.74
N TRP A 19 -1.69 -17.97 -1.91
CA TRP A 19 -2.01 -17.64 -0.51
C TRP A 19 -1.25 -18.49 0.50
N VAL A 20 -0.30 -19.31 0.06
CA VAL A 20 0.52 -20.13 0.95
C VAL A 20 1.90 -19.49 1.12
N GLY A 21 2.26 -19.23 2.37
CA GLY A 21 3.53 -18.60 2.70
C GLY A 21 4.76 -19.45 2.33
N PRO A 22 5.95 -18.83 2.14
CA PRO A 22 6.20 -17.39 2.25
C PRO A 22 5.75 -16.63 0.99
N TRP A 23 4.95 -15.58 1.18
CA TRP A 23 4.46 -14.74 0.09
C TRP A 23 5.62 -13.96 -0.56
N GLY A 24 5.58 -13.83 -1.89
CA GLY A 24 6.61 -13.19 -2.70
C GLY A 24 6.14 -11.88 -3.32
N TYR A 25 6.77 -11.51 -4.44
CA TYR A 25 6.49 -10.28 -5.19
C TYR A 25 5.12 -10.30 -5.86
N THR A 26 4.68 -11.46 -6.34
CA THR A 26 3.37 -11.66 -7.00
C THR A 26 2.21 -11.33 -6.07
N GLU A 27 2.29 -11.81 -4.83
CA GLU A 27 1.31 -11.55 -3.77
C GLU A 27 1.37 -10.09 -3.32
N GLY A 28 2.58 -9.52 -3.25
CA GLY A 28 2.78 -8.11 -2.90
C GLY A 28 2.08 -7.16 -3.87
N TRP A 29 2.18 -7.41 -5.16
CA TRP A 29 1.46 -6.65 -6.18
C TRP A 29 -0.06 -6.75 -6.02
N LEU A 30 -0.59 -7.96 -5.76
CA LEU A 30 -2.02 -8.16 -5.56
C LEU A 30 -2.55 -7.39 -4.34
N MET A 31 -1.83 -7.46 -3.22
CA MET A 31 -2.19 -6.73 -2.00
C MET A 31 -2.06 -5.21 -2.19
N ALA A 32 -0.99 -4.73 -2.83
CA ALA A 32 -0.76 -3.31 -3.05
C ALA A 32 -1.83 -2.72 -3.99
N LEU A 33 -2.19 -3.41 -5.07
CA LEU A 33 -3.28 -3.00 -5.97
C LEU A 33 -4.64 -3.04 -5.27
N GLY A 34 -4.90 -4.08 -4.47
CA GLY A 34 -6.12 -4.16 -3.66
C GLY A 34 -6.26 -2.98 -2.70
N LEU A 35 -5.17 -2.59 -2.03
CA LEU A 35 -5.12 -1.41 -1.17
C LEU A 35 -5.33 -0.11 -1.96
N LEU A 36 -4.71 0.04 -3.14
CA LEU A 36 -4.90 1.20 -3.99
C LEU A 36 -6.37 1.36 -4.42
N ILE A 37 -7.00 0.27 -4.89
CA ILE A 37 -8.40 0.29 -5.32
C ILE A 37 -9.31 0.61 -4.13
N THR A 38 -9.02 0.02 -2.96
CA THR A 38 -9.77 0.31 -1.72
C THR A 38 -9.63 1.78 -1.33
N GLY A 39 -8.41 2.34 -1.39
CA GLY A 39 -8.15 3.75 -1.10
C GLY A 39 -8.86 4.70 -2.07
N LEU A 40 -8.82 4.42 -3.37
CA LEU A 40 -9.55 5.20 -4.37
C LEU A 40 -11.07 5.11 -4.17
N THR A 41 -11.57 3.94 -3.83
CA THR A 41 -12.99 3.74 -3.51
C THR A 41 -13.39 4.58 -2.29
N LEU A 42 -12.59 4.54 -1.22
CA LEU A 42 -12.80 5.37 -0.03
C LEU A 42 -12.75 6.87 -0.34
N GLN A 43 -11.84 7.30 -1.21
CA GLN A 43 -11.73 8.69 -1.64
C GLN A 43 -12.98 9.14 -2.41
N VAL A 44 -13.49 8.31 -3.32
CA VAL A 44 -14.72 8.59 -4.07
C VAL A 44 -15.93 8.62 -3.14
N SER A 45 -16.02 7.70 -2.18
CA SER A 45 -17.14 7.64 -1.22
C SER A 45 -17.14 8.80 -0.22
N THR A 46 -15.96 9.26 0.23
CA THR A 46 -15.85 10.31 1.25
C THR A 46 -15.87 11.72 0.63
N GLY A 47 -15.43 11.86 -0.63
CA GLY A 47 -15.38 13.14 -1.32
C GLY A 47 -14.26 14.06 -0.83
N ARG A 48 -14.48 15.38 -0.88
CA ARG A 48 -13.49 16.38 -0.42
C ARG A 48 -13.41 16.38 1.10
N LEU A 49 -12.27 15.95 1.64
CA LEU A 49 -11.98 16.05 3.07
C LEU A 49 -11.79 17.52 3.46
N ASN A 50 -12.45 17.96 4.53
CA ASN A 50 -12.24 19.30 5.08
C ASN A 50 -10.98 19.28 5.98
N PRO A 51 -9.87 19.93 5.59
CA PRO A 51 -8.66 19.95 6.39
C PRO A 51 -8.86 20.62 7.77
N ALA A 52 -9.90 21.45 7.93
CA ALA A 52 -10.24 22.04 9.22
C ALA A 52 -10.71 20.99 10.25
N ALA A 53 -11.21 19.82 9.81
CA ALA A 53 -11.65 18.77 10.72
C ALA A 53 -10.50 18.14 11.53
N LEU A 54 -9.28 18.15 10.97
CA LEU A 54 -8.05 17.71 11.64
C LEU A 54 -7.11 18.88 11.97
N ALA A 55 -7.62 20.12 12.00
CA ALA A 55 -6.81 21.25 12.42
C ALA A 55 -6.40 21.14 13.90
N TRP A 56 -5.42 21.97 14.30
CA TRP A 56 -5.06 22.11 15.70
C TRP A 56 -6.30 22.46 16.55
N PRO A 57 -6.54 21.80 17.70
CA PRO A 57 -5.67 20.84 18.40
C PRO A 57 -5.99 19.36 18.12
N VAL A 58 -6.98 19.07 17.27
CA VAL A 58 -7.52 17.71 17.07
C VAL A 58 -6.50 16.78 16.42
N ASN A 59 -5.64 17.27 15.52
CA ASN A 59 -4.54 16.48 14.94
C ASN A 59 -3.65 15.81 16.00
N LEU A 60 -3.36 16.49 17.11
CA LEU A 60 -2.47 15.98 18.14
C LEU A 60 -3.10 14.76 18.83
N TYR A 61 -4.36 14.88 19.23
CA TYR A 61 -5.09 13.77 19.85
C TYR A 61 -5.23 12.59 18.89
N THR A 62 -5.61 12.86 17.64
CA THR A 62 -5.74 11.83 16.60
C THR A 62 -4.40 11.12 16.35
N GLY A 63 -3.30 11.86 16.29
CA GLY A 63 -1.96 11.32 16.14
C GLY A 63 -1.56 10.41 17.31
N ILE A 64 -1.76 10.86 18.55
CA ILE A 64 -1.46 10.09 19.76
C ILE A 64 -2.28 8.79 19.79
N ILE A 65 -3.59 8.87 19.57
CA ILE A 65 -4.49 7.71 19.57
C ILE A 65 -4.06 6.73 18.47
N PHE A 66 -3.77 7.22 17.27
CA PHE A 66 -3.32 6.39 16.16
C PHE A 66 -2.00 5.66 16.48
N THR A 67 -1.02 6.37 17.05
CA THR A 67 0.25 5.76 17.47
C THR A 67 0.06 4.69 18.55
N LEU A 68 -0.79 4.93 19.55
CA LEU A 68 -1.09 3.93 20.59
C LEU A 68 -1.74 2.67 20.02
N VAL A 69 -2.67 2.83 19.07
CA VAL A 69 -3.29 1.70 18.36
C VAL A 69 -2.27 0.89 17.57
N LEU A 70 -1.32 1.56 16.88
CA LEU A 70 -0.24 0.87 16.16
C LEU A 70 0.67 0.07 17.09
N ILE A 71 1.03 0.62 18.25
CA ILE A 71 1.85 -0.09 19.25
C ILE A 71 1.10 -1.32 19.76
N ALA A 72 -0.18 -1.16 20.11
CA ALA A 72 -1.02 -2.27 20.56
C ALA A 72 -1.12 -3.36 19.48
N ALA A 73 -1.41 -2.97 18.23
CA ALA A 73 -1.47 -3.89 17.10
C ALA A 73 -0.14 -4.62 16.88
N TRP A 74 0.99 -3.91 16.96
CA TRP A 74 2.31 -4.54 16.83
C TRP A 74 2.56 -5.58 17.92
N THR A 75 2.24 -5.27 19.18
CA THR A 75 2.43 -6.23 20.29
C THR A 75 1.56 -7.48 20.13
N PHE A 76 0.31 -7.33 19.69
CA PHE A 76 -0.63 -8.44 19.54
C PHE A 76 -0.34 -9.28 18.29
N PHE A 77 -0.06 -8.65 17.16
CA PHE A 77 0.08 -9.33 15.87
C PHE A 77 1.53 -9.66 15.49
N ARG A 78 2.51 -9.44 16.38
CA ARG A 78 3.95 -9.66 16.11
C ARG A 78 4.30 -11.04 15.54
N LYS A 79 3.59 -12.08 15.98
CA LYS A 79 3.83 -13.47 15.57
C LYS A 79 3.06 -13.87 14.30
N SER A 80 2.20 -13.00 13.80
CA SER A 80 1.37 -13.31 12.64
C SER A 80 2.20 -13.28 11.35
N VAL A 81 1.95 -14.25 10.47
CA VAL A 81 2.59 -14.35 9.16
C VAL A 81 2.45 -13.06 8.32
N PRO A 82 1.30 -12.33 8.34
CA PRO A 82 1.15 -11.09 7.58
C PRO A 82 2.04 -9.95 8.07
N VAL A 83 2.12 -9.74 9.38
CA VAL A 83 2.96 -8.67 9.95
C VAL A 83 4.44 -8.94 9.66
N ASN A 84 4.87 -10.20 9.84
CA ASN A 84 6.23 -10.58 9.52
C ASN A 84 6.54 -10.50 8.01
N TRP A 85 5.55 -10.71 7.15
CA TRP A 85 5.72 -10.56 5.70
C TRP A 85 5.78 -9.09 5.27
N LEU A 86 4.95 -8.23 5.86
CA LEU A 86 4.94 -6.79 5.56
C LEU A 86 6.30 -6.14 5.85
N SER A 87 7.07 -6.67 6.81
CA SER A 87 8.44 -6.25 7.10
C SER A 87 9.50 -6.77 6.12
N ARG A 88 9.14 -7.55 5.09
CA ARG A 88 10.09 -8.11 4.12
C ARG A 88 10.22 -7.24 2.87
N VAL A 89 11.35 -7.40 2.18
CA VAL A 89 11.69 -6.71 0.93
C VAL A 89 10.61 -6.79 -0.15
N PRO A 90 9.96 -7.95 -0.42
CA PRO A 90 8.96 -8.03 -1.48
C PRO A 90 7.77 -7.08 -1.27
N ALA A 91 7.31 -6.92 -0.03
CA ALA A 91 6.21 -6.01 0.30
C ALA A 91 6.65 -4.55 0.11
N ALA A 92 7.82 -4.18 0.64
CA ALA A 92 8.34 -2.82 0.58
C ALA A 92 8.55 -2.33 -0.86
N ILE A 93 9.15 -3.14 -1.74
CA ILE A 93 9.38 -2.76 -3.14
C ILE A 93 8.05 -2.52 -3.85
N THR A 94 7.08 -3.43 -3.72
CA THR A 94 5.77 -3.26 -4.37
C THR A 94 5.03 -2.02 -3.89
N SER A 95 5.11 -1.70 -2.59
CA SER A 95 4.50 -0.50 -2.02
C SER A 95 5.18 0.78 -2.51
N ILE A 96 6.52 0.85 -2.49
CA ILE A 96 7.24 2.06 -2.91
C ILE A 96 7.01 2.37 -4.39
N VAL A 97 6.99 1.35 -5.26
CA VAL A 97 6.71 1.54 -6.69
C VAL A 97 5.32 2.13 -6.90
N LEU A 98 4.31 1.58 -6.23
CA LEU A 98 2.92 2.03 -6.36
C LEU A 98 2.73 3.43 -5.75
N VAL A 99 3.32 3.71 -4.58
CA VAL A 99 3.28 5.05 -3.97
C VAL A 99 4.00 6.07 -4.85
N THR A 100 5.17 5.74 -5.41
CA THR A 100 5.89 6.61 -6.34
C THR A 100 5.03 6.94 -7.56
N PHE A 101 4.35 5.94 -8.12
CA PHE A 101 3.41 6.17 -9.22
C PHE A 101 2.28 7.14 -8.83
N LEU A 102 1.67 6.99 -7.64
CA LEU A 102 0.67 7.94 -7.14
C LEU A 102 1.23 9.34 -6.90
N VAL A 103 2.45 9.46 -6.36
CA VAL A 103 3.12 10.74 -6.12
C VAL A 103 3.39 11.47 -7.44
N ILE A 104 3.77 10.75 -8.49
CA ILE A 104 3.92 11.34 -9.83
C ILE A 104 2.59 11.92 -10.32
N ILE A 105 1.48 11.19 -10.15
CA ILE A 105 0.14 11.68 -10.50
C ILE A 105 -0.20 12.94 -9.68
N MET A 106 0.05 12.93 -8.37
CA MET A 106 -0.18 14.09 -7.50
C MET A 106 0.70 15.28 -7.90
N GLY A 107 1.94 15.05 -8.31
CA GLY A 107 2.85 16.11 -8.77
C GLY A 107 2.43 16.75 -10.09
N PHE A 108 1.78 16.00 -10.98
CA PHE A 108 1.19 16.53 -12.21
C PHE A 108 -0.22 17.12 -12.01
N THR A 109 -0.83 16.94 -10.84
CA THR A 109 -2.14 17.51 -10.51
C THR A 109 -1.92 18.87 -9.84
N LEU A 110 -2.53 19.92 -10.38
CA LEU A 110 -2.44 21.27 -9.80
C LEU A 110 -2.98 21.26 -8.37
N GLN A 111 -2.14 21.69 -7.42
CA GLN A 111 -2.53 21.87 -6.03
C GLN A 111 -3.22 23.23 -5.94
N GLU A 112 -4.55 23.25 -6.00
CA GLU A 112 -5.29 24.49 -5.86
C GLU A 112 -5.22 24.99 -4.41
N ASP A 113 -4.47 26.07 -4.18
CA ASP A 113 -4.63 26.86 -2.96
C ASP A 113 -5.86 27.76 -3.11
N ALA A 114 -6.90 27.46 -2.34
CA ALA A 114 -8.15 28.21 -2.30
C ALA A 114 -7.97 29.70 -1.90
N GLN A 115 -6.76 30.10 -1.51
CA GLN A 115 -6.42 31.42 -0.99
C GLN A 115 -5.58 32.28 -1.95
N ASN A 116 -5.14 31.72 -3.09
CA ASN A 116 -4.32 32.44 -4.06
C ASN A 116 -5.15 33.22 -5.09
N PRO A 117 -4.71 34.40 -5.53
CA PRO A 117 -5.43 35.19 -6.52
C PRO A 117 -5.50 34.47 -7.88
N VAL A 118 -6.58 34.70 -8.64
CA VAL A 118 -6.94 33.97 -9.87
C VAL A 118 -5.81 33.86 -10.91
N TRP A 119 -4.92 34.86 -10.97
CA TRP A 119 -3.79 34.84 -11.89
C TRP A 119 -2.69 33.84 -11.47
N VAL A 120 -2.50 33.63 -10.16
CA VAL A 120 -1.58 32.62 -9.60
C VAL A 120 -2.12 31.21 -9.87
N GLN A 121 -3.42 31.00 -9.68
CA GLN A 121 -4.10 29.74 -9.97
C GLN A 121 -4.04 29.34 -11.46
N LYS A 122 -4.13 30.32 -12.37
CA LYS A 122 -4.04 30.07 -13.84
C LYS A 122 -2.61 29.79 -14.31
N LEU A 123 -1.62 30.26 -13.58
CA LEU A 123 -0.21 30.05 -13.88
C LEU A 123 0.35 28.77 -13.23
N GLY A 124 -0.44 28.10 -12.37
CA GLY A 124 0.00 26.93 -11.62
C GLY A 124 1.16 27.23 -10.65
N LEU A 125 1.24 28.50 -10.21
CA LEU A 125 2.22 29.00 -9.23
C LEU A 125 1.58 29.15 -7.84
#